data_AF-A0A915CLE1-F1
#
_entry.id   AF-A0A915CLE1-F1
#
_cell.length_a   1.000
_cell.length_b   1.000
_cell.length_c   1.000
_cell.angle_alpha   90.00
_cell.angle_beta   90.00
_cell.angle_gamma   90.00
#
_symmetry.space_group_name_H-M   'P 1'
#
loop_
_entity.id
_entity.type
_entity.pdbx_description
1 polymer ?
#
loop_
_entity_poly.entity_id
_entity_poly.type
_entity_poly.pdbx_seq_one_letter_code
_entity_poly.pdbx_strand_id
1 'polypeptide(L)'
;MAIFWCKHSTFDVHFINLFFRWGLIVHKLRWILFITPFILSAFLSIGFIWIDQLTSRDPQFVFSPDNAYWRFERAVLSEHWPLDEQHFWPGKSYDYNGYVDVIAAGRIEDENLGRPNMLLQKYINEVDRINQYIIYNLTVPVQHEGQDYQVGFSDLCMSYDWKCYLNDHITMLQPKHKWGTFKAEIAEFAKSIIETEVKITYPLDGEALNPSILEL
;
A
#
# COMPACT_ATOMS: atom_id res chain seq x y z
N MET A 1 -16.14 24.45 -59.69
CA MET A 1 -16.76 24.36 -58.35
C MET A 1 -18.17 23.74 -58.41
N ALA A 2 -18.41 22.71 -59.22
CA ALA A 2 -19.73 22.05 -59.37
C ALA A 2 -19.67 20.51 -59.22
N ILE A 3 -18.47 19.92 -59.30
CA ILE A 3 -18.28 18.46 -59.26
C ILE A 3 -18.38 17.90 -57.83
N PHE A 4 -18.03 18.70 -56.82
CA PHE A 4 -18.06 18.29 -55.41
C PHE A 4 -19.49 18.20 -54.83
N TRP A 5 -20.42 19.02 -55.35
CA TRP A 5 -21.84 18.98 -54.94
C TRP A 5 -22.61 17.79 -55.50
N CYS A 6 -22.21 17.24 -56.65
CA CYS A 6 -22.90 16.11 -57.29
C CYS A 6 -22.57 14.75 -56.63
N LYS A 7 -21.40 14.62 -56.00
CA LYS A 7 -21.00 13.39 -55.29
C LYS A 7 -21.66 13.25 -53.91
N HIS A 8 -21.99 14.37 -53.27
CA HIS A 8 -22.75 14.36 -52.01
C HIS A 8 -24.20 13.92 -52.25
N SER A 9 -24.85 14.43 -53.31
CA SER A 9 -26.27 14.11 -53.58
C SER A 9 -26.54 12.64 -53.91
N THR A 10 -25.58 11.93 -54.52
CA THR A 10 -25.73 10.50 -54.83
C THR A 10 -25.62 9.61 -53.59
N PHE A 11 -24.74 9.96 -52.64
CA PHE A 11 -24.65 9.30 -51.35
C PHE A 11 -25.92 9.54 -50.51
N ASP A 12 -26.42 10.77 -50.50
CA ASP A 12 -27.64 11.14 -49.78
C ASP A 12 -28.86 10.37 -50.30
N VAL A 13 -29.00 10.25 -51.63
CA VAL A 13 -30.09 9.47 -52.25
C VAL A 13 -29.98 7.99 -51.89
N HIS A 14 -28.78 7.43 -51.81
CA HIS A 14 -28.59 6.04 -51.38
C HIS A 14 -28.99 5.85 -49.91
N PHE A 15 -28.56 6.76 -49.03
CA PHE A 15 -28.92 6.76 -47.61
C PHE A 15 -30.41 6.89 -47.39
N ILE A 16 -31.07 7.84 -48.06
CA ILE A 16 -32.53 8.03 -47.99
C ILE A 16 -33.26 6.76 -48.46
N ASN A 17 -32.83 6.16 -49.57
CA ASN A 17 -33.43 4.91 -50.07
C ASN A 17 -33.21 3.74 -49.11
N LEU A 18 -32.05 3.65 -48.46
CA LEU A 18 -31.76 2.63 -47.47
C LEU A 18 -32.63 2.79 -46.22
N PHE A 19 -32.73 4.00 -45.68
CA PHE A 19 -33.61 4.31 -44.55
C PHE A 19 -35.09 4.12 -44.89
N PHE A 20 -35.51 4.46 -46.11
CA PHE A 20 -36.88 4.22 -46.56
C PHE A 20 -37.19 2.73 -46.64
N ARG A 21 -36.28 1.92 -47.21
CA ARG A 21 -36.41 0.45 -47.23
C ARG A 21 -36.39 -0.14 -45.83
N TRP A 22 -35.50 0.33 -44.96
CA TRP A 22 -35.46 -0.06 -43.56
C TRP A 22 -36.77 0.29 -42.83
N GLY A 23 -37.30 1.49 -43.03
CA GLY A 23 -38.58 1.93 -42.48
C GLY A 23 -39.75 1.05 -42.92
N LEU A 24 -39.78 0.63 -44.19
CA LEU A 24 -40.78 -0.34 -44.69
C LEU A 24 -40.67 -1.71 -44.00
N ILE A 25 -39.45 -2.18 -43.75
CA ILE A 25 -39.19 -3.43 -43.02
C ILE A 25 -39.64 -3.28 -41.55
N VAL A 26 -39.28 -2.16 -40.90
CA VAL A 26 -39.66 -1.85 -39.51
C VAL A 26 -41.18 -1.79 -39.37
N HIS A 27 -41.87 -1.16 -40.32
CA HIS A 27 -43.32 -1.08 -40.32
C HIS A 27 -43.98 -2.46 -40.45
N LYS A 28 -43.45 -3.34 -41.31
CA LYS A 28 -43.95 -4.72 -41.46
C LYS A 28 -43.68 -5.60 -40.23
N LEU A 29 -42.56 -5.40 -39.55
CA LEU A 29 -42.11 -6.20 -38.40
C LEU A 29 -42.22 -5.44 -37.06
N ARG A 30 -43.16 -4.50 -36.94
CA ARG A 30 -43.26 -3.53 -35.84
C ARG A 30 -43.16 -4.16 -34.45
N TRP A 31 -43.90 -5.23 -34.20
CA TRP A 31 -43.94 -5.87 -32.87
C TRP A 31 -42.65 -6.63 -32.53
N ILE A 32 -42.07 -7.33 -33.50
CA ILE A 32 -40.82 -8.08 -33.31
C ILE A 32 -39.68 -7.12 -32.98
N LEU A 33 -39.55 -6.03 -33.75
CA LEU A 33 -38.51 -5.03 -33.52
C LEU A 33 -38.73 -4.20 -32.26
N PHE A 34 -39.97 -4.07 -31.79
CA PHE A 34 -40.27 -3.43 -30.52
C PHE A 34 -39.90 -4.30 -29.31
N ILE A 35 -40.17 -5.60 -29.36
CA ILE A 35 -39.95 -6.52 -28.23
C ILE A 35 -38.48 -6.96 -28.13
N THR A 36 -37.81 -7.16 -29.27
CA THR A 36 -36.40 -7.59 -29.35
C THR A 36 -35.45 -6.82 -28.43
N PRO A 37 -35.42 -5.46 -28.40
CA PRO A 37 -34.50 -4.73 -27.53
C PRO A 37 -34.75 -4.97 -26.04
N PHE A 38 -36.00 -5.21 -25.61
CA PHE A 38 -36.30 -5.52 -24.21
C PHE A 38 -35.85 -6.92 -23.81
N ILE A 39 -36.02 -7.90 -24.70
CA ILE A 39 -35.51 -9.26 -24.45
C ILE A 39 -33.98 -9.24 -24.46
N LEU A 40 -33.37 -8.53 -25.41
CA LEU A 40 -31.91 -8.42 -25.50
C LEU A 40 -31.33 -7.71 -24.29
N SER A 41 -31.96 -6.62 -23.80
CA SER A 41 -31.49 -5.93 -22.60
C SER A 41 -31.63 -6.80 -21.35
N ALA A 42 -32.73 -7.54 -21.21
CA ALA A 42 -32.91 -8.50 -20.12
C ALA A 42 -31.91 -9.66 -20.18
N PHE A 43 -31.56 -10.14 -21.37
CA PHE A 43 -30.54 -11.17 -21.54
C PHE A 43 -29.14 -10.64 -21.19
N LEU A 44 -28.80 -9.44 -21.65
CA LEU A 44 -27.52 -8.80 -21.34
C LEU A 44 -27.39 -8.43 -19.85
N SER A 45 -28.51 -8.13 -19.17
CA SER A 45 -28.48 -7.80 -17.74
C SER A 45 -28.18 -9.00 -16.84
N ILE A 46 -28.38 -10.23 -17.30
CA ILE A 46 -27.99 -11.45 -16.56
C ILE A 46 -26.48 -11.45 -16.25
N GLY A 47 -25.66 -10.84 -17.12
CA GLY A 47 -24.21 -10.72 -16.91
C GLY A 47 -23.83 -9.96 -15.63
N PHE A 48 -24.70 -9.09 -15.10
CA PHE A 48 -24.44 -8.36 -13.86
C PHE A 48 -24.37 -9.27 -12.62
N ILE A 49 -24.89 -10.50 -12.67
CA ILE A 49 -24.79 -11.45 -11.56
C ILE A 49 -23.32 -11.74 -11.23
N TRP A 50 -22.41 -11.66 -12.21
CA TRP A 50 -21.00 -12.04 -12.05
C TRP A 50 -20.08 -10.83 -11.87
N ILE A 51 -20.63 -9.64 -11.64
CA ILE A 51 -19.84 -8.41 -11.56
C ILE A 51 -18.82 -8.45 -10.41
N ASP A 52 -19.18 -8.98 -9.24
CA ASP A 52 -18.28 -9.04 -8.09
C ASP A 52 -17.11 -10.00 -8.33
N GLN A 53 -17.33 -11.09 -9.08
CA GLN A 53 -16.29 -12.06 -9.42
C GLN A 53 -15.32 -11.53 -10.49
N LEU A 54 -15.82 -10.68 -11.40
CA LEU A 54 -15.04 -10.07 -12.47
C LEU A 54 -14.34 -8.78 -12.04
N THR A 55 -14.76 -8.17 -10.93
CA THR A 55 -14.18 -6.93 -10.42
C THR A 55 -12.95 -7.24 -9.57
N SER A 56 -11.76 -7.04 -10.13
CA SER A 56 -10.54 -7.02 -9.33
C SER A 56 -10.50 -5.74 -8.49
N ARG A 57 -10.43 -5.88 -7.17
CA ARG A 57 -10.25 -4.77 -6.22
C ARG A 57 -8.79 -4.49 -5.88
N ASP A 58 -7.87 -5.23 -6.50
CA ASP A 58 -6.45 -5.04 -6.26
C ASP A 58 -5.97 -3.76 -6.98
N PRO A 59 -5.53 -2.72 -6.24
CA PRO A 59 -5.04 -1.48 -6.85
C PRO A 59 -3.83 -1.74 -7.76
N GLN A 60 -3.01 -2.76 -7.48
CA GLN A 60 -1.85 -3.09 -8.31
C GLN A 60 -2.29 -3.56 -9.70
N PHE A 61 -3.41 -4.25 -9.79
CA PHE A 61 -4.02 -4.69 -11.04
C PHE A 61 -4.72 -3.54 -11.77
N VAL A 62 -5.47 -2.70 -11.04
CA VAL A 62 -6.27 -1.60 -11.62
C VAL A 62 -5.41 -0.46 -12.15
N PHE A 63 -4.32 -0.10 -11.47
CA PHE A 63 -3.54 1.10 -11.78
C PHE A 63 -2.29 0.85 -12.62
N SER A 64 -1.98 -0.40 -12.96
CA SER A 64 -0.81 -0.74 -13.77
C SER A 64 -1.20 -1.70 -14.89
N PRO A 65 -0.59 -1.56 -16.08
CA PRO A 65 -0.76 -2.55 -17.13
C PRO A 65 -0.07 -3.87 -16.75
N ASP A 66 -0.51 -4.97 -17.39
CA ASP A 66 0.02 -6.31 -17.15
C ASP A 66 1.47 -6.50 -17.56
N ASN A 67 1.93 -5.75 -18.56
CA ASN A 67 3.28 -5.80 -19.11
C ASN A 67 4.22 -4.72 -18.54
N ALA A 68 3.95 -4.19 -17.35
CA ALA A 68 4.80 -3.18 -16.75
C ALA A 68 6.17 -3.76 -16.31
N TYR A 69 7.27 -3.03 -16.57
CA TYR A 69 8.62 -3.46 -16.21
C TYR A 69 8.79 -3.80 -14.72
N TRP A 70 8.18 -3.00 -13.83
CA TRP A 70 8.23 -3.26 -12.39
C TRP A 70 7.58 -4.60 -11.99
N ARG A 71 6.59 -5.10 -12.75
CA ARG A 71 5.98 -6.40 -12.49
C ARG A 71 6.94 -7.54 -12.81
N PHE A 72 7.70 -7.41 -13.89
CA PHE A 72 8.77 -8.35 -14.23
C PHE A 72 9.85 -8.35 -13.14
N GLU A 73 10.35 -7.18 -12.75
CA GLU A 73 11.35 -7.08 -11.67
C GLU A 73 10.84 -7.66 -10.36
N ARG A 74 9.60 -7.34 -9.97
CA ARG A 74 8.97 -7.92 -8.78
C ARG A 74 8.84 -9.44 -8.88
N ALA A 75 8.46 -9.98 -10.03
CA ALA A 75 8.35 -11.42 -10.23
C ALA A 75 9.72 -12.12 -10.06
N VAL A 76 10.77 -11.55 -10.65
CA VAL A 76 12.15 -12.04 -10.47
C VAL A 76 12.58 -11.93 -9.01
N LEU A 77 12.29 -10.82 -8.33
CA LEU A 77 12.60 -10.63 -6.91
C LEU A 77 11.87 -11.63 -6.02
N SER A 78 10.58 -11.87 -6.26
CA SER A 78 9.79 -12.84 -5.51
C SER A 78 10.23 -14.29 -5.72
N GLU A 79 10.77 -14.61 -6.91
CA GLU A 79 11.29 -15.95 -7.21
C GLU A 79 12.63 -16.21 -6.53
N HIS A 80 13.52 -15.21 -6.48
CA HIS A 80 14.87 -15.35 -5.94
C HIS A 80 14.98 -15.00 -4.45
N TRP A 81 14.13 -14.11 -3.96
CA TRP A 81 14.03 -13.68 -2.56
C TRP A 81 12.57 -13.72 -2.12
N PRO A 82 11.99 -14.93 -1.97
CA PRO A 82 10.64 -15.07 -1.44
C PRO A 82 10.57 -14.48 -0.03
N LEU A 83 9.46 -13.82 0.27
CA LEU A 83 9.13 -13.40 1.63
C LEU A 83 8.64 -14.63 2.40
N ASP A 84 9.59 -15.37 2.95
CA ASP A 84 9.31 -16.46 3.87
C ASP A 84 9.01 -15.91 5.27
N GLU A 85 8.08 -16.56 5.98
CA GLU A 85 7.70 -16.22 7.36
C GLU A 85 8.87 -16.28 8.36
N GLN A 86 9.97 -16.97 8.03
CA GLN A 86 11.14 -17.17 8.89
C GLN A 86 12.40 -16.40 8.46
N HIS A 87 12.37 -15.77 7.28
CA HIS A 87 13.52 -15.05 6.71
C HIS A 87 13.21 -13.58 6.43
N PHE A 88 12.19 -13.03 7.09
CA PHE A 88 11.82 -11.64 6.92
C PHE A 88 12.90 -10.71 7.49
N TRP A 89 13.19 -9.59 6.83
CA TRP A 89 14.11 -8.57 7.34
C TRP A 89 13.57 -7.16 7.06
N PRO A 90 13.37 -6.31 8.09
CA PRO A 90 12.91 -4.94 7.93
C PRO A 90 13.85 -4.15 7.02
N GLY A 91 13.31 -3.52 5.97
CA GLY A 91 14.07 -2.77 4.98
C GLY A 91 14.53 -3.57 3.76
N LYS A 92 14.22 -4.87 3.69
CA LYS A 92 14.38 -5.72 2.49
C LYS A 92 13.02 -6.19 1.92
N SER A 93 11.96 -5.43 2.14
CA SER A 93 10.60 -5.78 1.71
C SER A 93 10.32 -5.29 0.29
N TYR A 94 10.25 -6.23 -0.65
CA TYR A 94 9.82 -6.01 -2.04
C TYR A 94 8.32 -6.25 -2.24
N ASP A 95 7.68 -6.92 -1.28
CA ASP A 95 6.24 -7.09 -1.21
C ASP A 95 5.74 -6.58 0.14
N TYR A 96 4.78 -5.65 0.09
CA TYR A 96 4.13 -5.06 1.25
C TYR A 96 2.69 -5.58 1.34
N ASN A 97 2.48 -6.86 1.07
CA ASN A 97 1.18 -7.47 1.31
C ASN A 97 1.05 -7.77 2.80
N GLY A 98 0.04 -7.18 3.45
CA GLY A 98 -0.31 -7.51 4.84
C GLY A 98 0.49 -6.79 5.94
N TYR A 99 1.19 -5.69 5.63
CA TYR A 99 1.78 -4.84 6.67
C TYR A 99 0.72 -3.95 7.33
N VAL A 100 0.94 -3.64 8.61
CA VAL A 100 0.08 -2.75 9.40
C VAL A 100 0.94 -1.66 10.01
N ASP A 101 0.74 -0.43 9.54
CA ASP A 101 1.42 0.75 10.07
C ASP A 101 0.52 1.50 11.04
N VAL A 102 1.04 1.77 12.24
CA VAL A 102 0.36 2.57 13.26
C VAL A 102 1.01 3.94 13.34
N ILE A 103 0.29 4.96 12.87
CA ILE A 103 0.77 6.34 12.87
C ILE A 103 0.19 7.07 14.09
N ALA A 104 1.06 7.47 15.02
CA ALA A 104 0.70 8.30 16.16
C ALA A 104 1.02 9.77 15.89
N ALA A 105 0.02 10.64 16.05
CA ALA A 105 0.19 12.08 15.92
C ALA A 105 -0.49 12.83 17.07
N GLY A 106 0.14 13.90 17.53
CA GLY A 106 -0.42 14.77 18.55
C GLY A 106 -1.70 15.45 18.05
N ARG A 107 -2.73 15.49 18.91
CA ARG A 107 -3.95 16.24 18.64
C ARG A 107 -3.64 17.74 18.64
N ILE A 108 -4.25 18.48 17.73
CA ILE A 108 -4.16 19.95 17.72
C ILE A 108 -4.86 20.47 18.98
N GLU A 109 -4.11 21.14 19.85
CA GLU A 109 -4.64 21.71 21.10
C GLU A 109 -5.15 23.14 20.91
N ASP A 110 -4.48 23.94 20.09
CA ASP A 110 -4.86 25.31 19.72
C ASP A 110 -4.62 25.49 18.21
N GLU A 111 -5.57 26.13 17.52
CA GLU A 111 -5.45 26.46 16.09
C GLU A 111 -4.19 27.31 15.81
N ASN A 112 -3.73 28.08 16.80
CA ASN A 112 -2.55 28.94 16.66
C ASN A 112 -1.22 28.24 16.98
N LEU A 113 -1.20 27.24 17.87
CA LEU A 113 0.04 26.53 18.27
C LEU A 113 0.29 25.24 17.48
N GLY A 114 -0.72 24.72 16.76
CA GLY A 114 -0.55 23.54 15.92
C GLY A 114 -0.46 22.22 16.71
N ARG A 115 0.28 21.24 16.18
CA ARG A 115 0.44 19.91 16.79
C ARG A 115 1.58 19.92 17.82
N PRO A 116 1.42 19.23 18.97
CA PRO A 116 2.48 19.14 19.96
C PRO A 116 3.66 18.28 19.47
N ASN A 117 4.83 18.54 20.03
CA ASN A 117 6.04 17.77 19.72
C ASN A 117 5.93 16.34 20.27
N MET A 118 5.90 15.34 19.39
CA MET A 118 5.81 13.92 19.74
C MET A 118 7.08 13.37 20.41
N LEU A 119 8.20 14.08 20.33
CA LEU A 119 9.46 13.68 20.96
C LEU A 119 9.51 13.95 22.47
N LEU A 120 8.47 14.58 23.04
CA LEU A 120 8.39 14.76 24.49
C LEU A 120 8.17 13.40 25.17
N GLN A 121 8.87 13.20 26.30
CA GLN A 121 8.81 11.96 27.08
C GLN A 121 7.40 11.44 27.33
N LYS A 122 6.47 12.36 27.64
CA LYS A 122 5.07 12.05 27.88
C LYS A 122 4.47 11.29 26.69
N TYR A 123 4.65 11.80 25.47
CA TYR A 123 4.07 11.19 24.27
C TYR A 123 4.80 9.91 23.87
N ILE A 124 6.13 9.87 23.99
CA ILE A 124 6.90 8.64 23.71
C ILE A 124 6.46 7.50 24.64
N ASN A 125 6.27 7.77 25.93
CA ASN A 125 5.81 6.75 26.88
C ASN A 125 4.39 6.25 26.55
N GLU A 126 3.51 7.13 26.07
CA GLU A 126 2.16 6.75 25.64
C GLU A 126 2.19 5.89 24.37
N VAL A 127 3.05 6.24 23.41
CA VAL A 127 3.29 5.43 22.19
C VAL A 127 3.86 4.06 22.55
N ASP A 128 4.82 3.99 23.47
CA ASP A 128 5.38 2.73 23.99
C ASP A 128 4.29 1.88 24.66
N ARG A 129 3.42 2.50 25.49
CA ARG A 129 2.28 1.78 26.11
C ARG A 129 1.32 1.19 25.07
N ILE A 130 1.01 1.95 24.02
CA ILE A 130 0.15 1.46 22.93
C ILE A 130 0.84 0.33 22.16
N ASN A 131 2.12 0.48 21.84
CA ASN A 131 2.91 -0.54 21.17
C ASN A 131 2.93 -1.85 21.96
N GLN A 132 3.18 -1.79 23.27
CA GLN A 132 3.14 -2.98 24.15
C GLN A 132 1.74 -3.60 24.19
N TYR A 133 0.68 -2.79 24.21
CA TYR A 133 -0.68 -3.32 24.15
C TYR A 133 -0.96 -4.08 22.85
N ILE A 134 -0.52 -3.54 21.70
CA ILE A 134 -0.68 -4.18 20.38
C ILE A 134 0.09 -5.51 20.32
N ILE A 135 1.32 -5.54 20.83
CA ILE A 135 2.17 -6.73 20.75
C ILE A 135 1.67 -7.86 21.68
N TYR A 136 1.26 -7.52 22.91
CA TYR A 136 1.04 -8.53 23.95
C TYR A 136 -0.43 -8.82 24.28
N ASN A 137 -1.34 -7.87 24.06
CA ASN A 137 -2.74 -7.99 24.52
C ASN A 137 -3.76 -7.97 23.39
N LEU A 138 -3.46 -7.36 22.25
CA LEU A 138 -4.39 -7.29 21.14
C LEU A 138 -4.54 -8.67 20.49
N THR A 139 -5.77 -9.16 20.48
CA THR A 139 -6.16 -10.41 19.81
C THR A 139 -7.32 -10.11 18.86
N VAL A 140 -7.31 -10.77 17.70
CA VAL A 140 -8.31 -10.61 16.65
C VAL A 140 -8.94 -11.96 16.34
N PRO A 141 -10.28 -12.05 16.29
CA PRO A 141 -10.94 -13.27 15.84
C PRO A 141 -10.77 -13.45 14.33
N VAL A 142 -10.22 -14.60 13.92
CA VAL A 142 -10.06 -14.98 12.52
C VAL A 142 -10.74 -16.32 12.30
N GLN A 143 -11.62 -16.36 11.30
CA GLN A 143 -12.26 -17.61 10.88
C GLN A 143 -11.38 -18.29 9.83
N HIS A 144 -10.87 -19.48 10.15
CA HIS A 144 -10.06 -20.30 9.24
C HIS A 144 -10.60 -21.73 9.23
N GLU A 145 -10.86 -22.27 8.03
CA GLU A 145 -11.41 -23.62 7.85
C GLU A 145 -12.70 -23.92 8.64
N GLY A 146 -13.53 -22.89 8.87
CA GLY A 146 -14.80 -23.01 9.61
C GLY A 146 -14.64 -23.05 11.13
N GLN A 147 -13.43 -22.83 11.65
CA GLN A 147 -13.15 -22.63 13.07
C GLN A 147 -12.75 -21.18 13.35
N ASP A 148 -13.16 -20.67 14.50
CA ASP A 148 -12.83 -19.33 14.95
C ASP A 148 -11.59 -19.40 15.86
N TYR A 149 -10.50 -18.78 15.41
CA TYR A 149 -9.26 -18.65 16.16
C TYR A 149 -9.12 -17.23 16.71
N GLN A 150 -8.52 -17.10 17.88
CA GLN A 150 -8.06 -15.81 18.39
C GLN A 150 -6.56 -15.74 18.12
N VAL A 151 -6.16 -14.83 17.23
CA VAL A 151 -4.76 -14.67 16.84
C VAL A 151 -4.21 -13.35 17.39
N GLY A 152 -3.03 -13.42 17.98
CA GLY A 152 -2.28 -12.25 18.44
C GLY A 152 -1.21 -11.82 17.45
N PHE A 153 -0.45 -10.79 17.80
CA PHE A 153 0.70 -10.34 17.02
C PHE A 153 1.76 -11.44 16.85
N SER A 154 2.06 -12.18 17.92
CA SER A 154 3.07 -13.25 17.90
C SER A 154 2.74 -14.40 16.96
N ASP A 155 1.46 -14.60 16.64
CA ASP A 155 1.01 -15.72 15.81
C ASP A 155 1.05 -15.38 14.31
N LEU A 156 0.97 -14.08 13.98
CA LEU A 156 0.90 -13.58 12.60
C LEU A 156 2.17 -12.85 12.14
N CYS A 157 3.07 -12.50 13.06
CA CYS A 157 4.27 -11.74 12.73
C CYS A 157 5.13 -12.53 11.73
N MET A 158 5.76 -11.82 10.79
CA MET A 158 6.90 -12.39 10.09
C MET A 158 8.12 -12.37 11.03
N SER A 159 8.87 -13.47 11.03
CA SER A 159 9.99 -13.71 11.92
C SER A 159 11.31 -13.80 11.16
N TYR A 160 12.39 -13.54 11.89
CA TYR A 160 13.74 -13.91 11.49
C TYR A 160 14.35 -14.73 12.60
N ASP A 161 14.82 -15.94 12.29
CA ASP A 161 15.37 -16.86 13.28
C ASP A 161 14.43 -17.05 14.49
N TRP A 162 13.15 -17.30 14.19
CA TRP A 162 12.06 -17.51 15.17
C TRP A 162 11.76 -16.31 16.08
N LYS A 163 12.19 -15.11 15.70
CA LYS A 163 11.92 -13.87 16.45
C LYS A 163 11.10 -12.88 15.63
N CYS A 164 9.95 -12.45 16.17
CA CYS A 164 9.21 -11.32 15.60
C CYS A 164 10.03 -10.04 15.68
N TYR A 165 9.91 -9.19 14.66
CA TYR A 165 10.44 -7.83 14.76
C TYR A 165 9.57 -6.96 15.64
N LEU A 166 10.23 -6.23 16.53
CA LEU A 166 9.61 -5.26 17.42
C LEU A 166 9.99 -3.85 16.97
N ASN A 167 9.20 -2.87 17.41
CA ASN A 167 9.44 -1.46 17.08
C ASN A 167 10.59 -0.87 17.93
N ASP A 168 11.83 -1.24 17.61
CA ASP A 168 13.03 -0.77 18.32
C ASP A 168 13.22 0.75 18.20
N HIS A 169 12.63 1.38 17.18
CA HIS A 169 12.65 2.83 16.99
C HIS A 169 12.04 3.61 18.16
N ILE A 170 11.03 3.06 18.85
CA ILE A 170 10.43 3.72 20.02
C ILE A 170 11.48 3.84 21.13
N THR A 171 12.24 2.78 21.36
CA THR A 171 13.34 2.78 22.32
C THR A 171 14.43 3.77 21.93
N MET A 172 14.77 3.88 20.63
CA MET A 172 15.75 4.86 20.14
C MET A 172 15.31 6.33 20.30
N LEU A 173 14.01 6.60 20.45
CA LEU A 173 13.51 7.95 20.72
C LEU A 173 13.46 8.27 22.21
N GLN A 174 13.54 7.26 23.09
CA GLN A 174 13.60 7.49 24.53
C GLN A 174 14.93 8.17 24.91
N PRO A 175 14.97 9.01 25.97
CA PRO A 175 16.21 9.65 26.36
C PRO A 175 17.21 8.64 26.93
N LYS A 176 18.49 8.99 26.80
CA LYS A 176 19.63 8.14 27.16
C LYS A 176 19.56 7.55 28.57
N HIS A 177 19.00 8.27 29.55
CA HIS A 177 18.89 7.76 30.92
C HIS A 177 18.00 6.50 31.04
N LYS A 178 17.12 6.24 30.06
CA LYS A 178 16.28 5.03 30.00
C LYS A 178 16.95 3.84 29.30
N TRP A 179 18.02 4.04 28.56
CA TRP A 179 18.72 2.97 27.82
C TRP A 179 19.57 2.05 28.72
N GLY A 180 19.46 2.22 30.04
CA GLY A 180 20.36 1.61 31.01
C GLY A 180 21.66 2.40 31.14
N THR A 181 22.46 2.07 32.15
CA THR A 181 23.84 2.54 32.24
C THR A 181 24.62 1.93 31.08
N PHE A 182 24.67 2.62 29.94
CA PHE A 182 25.74 2.43 28.97
C PHE A 182 27.03 2.64 29.74
N LYS A 183 27.66 1.54 30.17
CA LYS A 183 28.95 1.62 30.86
C LYS A 183 29.86 2.42 29.94
N ALA A 184 30.48 3.47 30.46
CA ALA A 184 31.38 4.33 29.69
C ALA A 184 32.42 3.50 28.91
N GLU A 185 32.84 2.37 29.49
CA GLU A 185 33.69 1.34 28.87
C GLU A 185 33.17 0.81 27.52
N ILE A 186 31.86 0.59 27.36
CA ILE A 186 31.26 0.08 26.11
C ILE A 186 31.22 1.20 25.05
N ALA A 187 31.00 2.45 25.47
CA ALA A 187 31.04 3.60 24.57
C ALA A 187 32.48 3.89 24.10
N GLU A 188 33.47 3.79 24.99
CA GLU A 188 34.89 3.87 24.64
C GLU A 188 35.32 2.72 23.74
N PHE A 189 34.85 1.49 24.02
CA PHE A 189 35.12 0.33 23.18
C PHE A 189 34.52 0.47 21.78
N ALA A 190 33.25 0.87 21.67
CA ALA A 190 32.61 1.13 20.38
C ALA A 190 33.30 2.26 19.60
N LYS A 191 33.71 3.33 20.29
CA LYS A 191 34.51 4.42 19.70
C LYS A 191 35.85 3.90 19.17
N SER A 192 36.53 3.03 19.94
CA SER A 192 37.80 2.45 19.53
C SER A 192 37.67 1.60 18.27
N ILE A 193 36.62 0.76 18.17
CA ILE A 193 36.34 -0.07 16.97
C ILE A 193 36.06 0.82 15.76
N ILE A 194 35.28 1.88 15.93
CA ILE A 194 34.99 2.82 14.85
C ILE A 194 36.28 3.50 14.37
N GLU A 195 37.16 3.94 15.27
CA GLU A 195 38.40 4.61 14.90
C GLU A 195 39.45 3.65 14.29
N THR A 196 39.50 2.39 14.73
CA THR A 196 40.53 1.43 14.29
C THR A 196 40.11 0.57 13.11
N GLU A 197 38.86 0.15 13.03
CA GLU A 197 38.40 -0.84 12.04
C GLU A 197 37.52 -0.20 10.96
N VAL A 198 36.70 0.79 11.33
CA VAL A 198 35.82 1.48 10.38
C VAL A 198 36.54 2.74 9.91
N LYS A 199 37.30 2.65 8.81
CA LYS A 199 37.73 3.87 8.09
C LYS A 199 36.50 4.57 7.52
N ILE A 200 35.84 5.40 8.33
CA ILE A 200 34.76 6.26 7.90
C ILE A 200 35.38 7.32 7.00
N THR A 201 35.39 7.07 5.68
CA THR A 201 35.86 8.00 4.65
C THR A 201 34.77 8.98 4.23
N TYR A 202 33.85 9.36 5.12
CA TYR A 202 33.00 10.51 4.85
C TYR A 202 33.77 11.76 5.21
N PRO A 203 33.87 12.76 4.31
CA PRO A 203 34.37 14.07 4.67
C PRO A 203 33.35 14.69 5.62
N LEU A 204 33.60 14.56 6.92
CA LEU A 204 32.95 15.38 7.92
C LEU A 204 33.66 16.73 7.90
N ASP A 205 33.11 17.68 7.17
CA ASP A 205 33.52 19.08 7.29
C ASP A 205 33.42 19.50 8.76
N GLY A 206 34.55 19.97 9.28
CA GLY A 206 34.86 20.05 10.71
C GLY A 206 34.17 21.17 11.50
N GLU A 207 32.85 21.29 11.42
CA GLU A 207 32.08 22.26 12.21
C GLU A 207 31.07 21.66 13.19
N ALA A 208 30.88 20.33 13.23
CA ALA A 208 29.82 19.70 14.03
C ALA A 208 30.25 19.12 15.40
N LEU A 209 31.51 19.29 15.83
CA LEU A 209 31.97 18.80 17.15
C LEU A 209 32.15 19.96 18.14
N ASN A 210 31.03 20.58 18.53
CA ASN A 210 30.97 21.32 19.79
C ASN A 210 30.51 20.34 20.91
N PRO A 211 31.31 20.14 21.97
CA PRO A 211 31.01 19.18 23.04
C PRO A 211 29.86 19.61 23.96
N SER A 212 29.20 20.74 23.70
CA SER A 212 28.11 21.30 24.52
C SER A 212 26.73 20.69 24.26
N ILE A 213 26.59 19.73 23.33
CA ILE A 213 25.30 19.06 23.02
C ILE A 213 25.15 17.73 23.80
N LEU A 214 26.12 17.37 24.65
CA LEU A 214 26.10 16.14 25.45
C LEU A 214 25.49 16.29 26.87
N GLU A 215 24.95 17.45 27.21
CA GLU A 215 24.28 17.70 28.52
C GLU A 215 22.78 18.06 28.42
N LEU A 216 22.03 17.42 27.51
CA LEU A 216 20.56 17.41 27.54
C LEU A 216 20.01 15.99 27.39
#